data_AF-A0A7I9YQ72-F1
#
_entry.id   AF-A0A7I9YQ72-F1
#
_cell.length_a   1.000
_cell.length_b   1.000
_cell.length_c   1.000
_cell.angle_alpha   90.00
_cell.angle_beta   90.00
_cell.angle_gamma   90.00
#
_symmetry.space_group_name_H-M   'P 1'
#
loop_
_entity.id
_entity.type
_entity.pdbx_description
1 polymer ?
#
loop_
_entity_poly.entity_id
_entity_poly.type
_entity_poly.pdbx_seq_one_letter_code
_entity_poly.pdbx_strand_id
1 'polypeptide(L)'
;MDTPFPEPGEARFSCAACGGLAGRVKFLTPADEVAEDAGPALQALAELDVMYRPMRQAALLVETFFGVATNPVSSERVEWITYAIADGDAAALYRMGYAYAPFHCPECAACYCGEHWDWREFDDGPFSGVEGSCPDGHFHVLSY
;
A
#
# COMPACT_ATOMS: atom_id res chain seq x y z
N MET A 1 15.49 -6.70 26.24
CA MET A 1 15.69 -5.34 25.68
C MET A 1 14.45 -5.08 24.87
N ASP A 2 13.50 -4.32 25.42
CA ASP A 2 12.36 -3.81 24.67
C ASP A 2 12.91 -2.76 23.71
N THR A 3 13.12 -3.17 22.46
CA THR A 3 13.33 -2.21 21.37
C THR A 3 11.99 -1.50 21.19
N PRO A 4 11.89 -0.17 21.36
CA PRO A 4 10.63 0.52 21.14
C PRO A 4 10.19 0.26 19.70
N PHE A 5 8.92 -0.16 19.53
CA PHE A 5 8.31 -0.24 18.21
C PHE A 5 8.45 1.14 17.54
N PRO A 6 8.89 1.22 16.28
CA PRO A 6 8.90 2.49 15.57
C PRO A 6 7.46 3.05 15.56
N GLU A 7 7.32 4.36 15.77
CA GLU A 7 6.04 5.07 15.64
C GLU A 7 5.36 4.69 14.30
N PRO A 8 4.02 4.62 14.23
CA PRO A 8 3.30 4.27 13.00
C PRO A 8 3.74 5.19 11.85
N GLY A 9 4.52 4.61 10.95
CA GLY A 9 5.19 5.33 9.88
C GLY A 9 4.33 5.45 8.62
N GLU A 10 4.61 6.48 7.85
CA GLU A 10 4.16 6.65 6.47
C GLU A 10 5.37 6.60 5.54
N ALA A 11 5.25 5.86 4.44
CA ALA A 11 6.20 5.88 3.35
C ALA A 11 5.53 6.45 2.08
N ARG A 12 6.26 7.33 1.37
CA ARG A 12 5.84 7.89 0.09
C ARG A 12 6.82 7.44 -0.98
N PHE A 13 6.28 6.93 -2.08
CA PHE A 13 7.07 6.37 -3.16
C PHE A 13 6.96 7.27 -4.38
N SER A 14 8.11 7.63 -4.95
CA SER A 14 8.18 8.48 -6.15
C SER A 14 8.28 7.64 -7.41
N CYS A 15 7.67 8.13 -8.49
CA CYS A 15 7.74 7.57 -9.82
C CYS A 15 9.17 7.72 -10.36
N ALA A 16 9.76 6.63 -10.83
CA ALA A 16 11.09 6.65 -11.42
C ALA A 16 11.16 7.43 -12.75
N ALA A 17 10.04 7.58 -13.46
CA ALA A 17 9.97 8.26 -14.75
C ALA A 17 9.85 9.79 -14.63
N CYS A 18 9.00 10.29 -13.72
CA CYS A 18 8.70 11.73 -13.60
C CYS A 18 8.94 12.34 -12.22
N GLY A 19 9.28 11.53 -11.21
CA GLY A 19 9.45 11.98 -9.82
C GLY A 19 8.14 12.30 -9.08
N GLY A 20 6.98 12.22 -9.75
CA GLY A 20 5.66 12.39 -9.13
C GLY A 20 5.31 11.27 -8.14
N LEU A 21 4.24 11.42 -7.36
CA LEU A 21 3.83 10.40 -6.39
C LEU A 21 3.34 9.13 -7.10
N ALA A 22 3.97 8.00 -6.82
CA ALA A 22 3.55 6.67 -7.31
C ALA A 22 2.56 6.00 -6.34
N GLY A 23 2.77 6.18 -5.04
CA GLY A 23 1.85 5.71 -4.01
C GLY A 23 2.33 6.06 -2.61
N ARG A 24 1.47 5.79 -1.63
CA ARG A 24 1.72 6.02 -0.21
C ARG A 24 1.26 4.80 0.59
N VAL A 25 2.06 4.42 1.58
CA VAL A 25 1.76 3.30 2.47
C VAL A 25 1.84 3.80 3.90
N LYS A 26 0.78 3.59 4.67
CA LYS A 26 0.70 3.99 6.08
C LYS A 26 0.38 2.78 6.94
N PHE A 27 1.17 2.57 7.98
CA PHE A 27 0.84 1.57 8.99
C PHE A 27 -0.27 2.10 9.91
N LEU A 28 -1.30 1.29 10.15
CA LEU A 28 -2.37 1.59 11.10
C LEU A 28 -2.27 0.56 12.23
N THR A 29 -1.93 1.03 13.43
CA THR A 29 -1.97 0.19 14.63
C THR A 29 -3.41 -0.03 15.08
N PRO A 30 -3.69 -1.05 15.90
CA PRO A 30 -5.01 -1.31 16.42
C PRO A 30 -5.60 -0.24 17.35
N ALA A 31 -4.79 0.75 17.73
CA ALA A 31 -5.14 1.82 18.64
C ALA A 31 -4.94 3.21 18.01
N ASP A 32 -4.60 3.30 16.72
CA ASP A 32 -4.44 4.59 16.06
C ASP A 32 -5.81 5.26 15.89
N GLU A 33 -6.05 6.30 16.69
CA GLU A 33 -6.93 7.39 16.30
C GLU A 33 -6.35 8.02 15.03
N VAL A 34 -7.12 7.98 13.96
CA VAL A 34 -6.69 8.42 12.63
C VAL A 34 -6.31 9.90 12.71
N ALA A 35 -5.02 10.21 12.53
CA ALA A 35 -4.54 11.59 12.53
C ALA A 35 -5.37 12.47 11.57
N GLU A 36 -5.81 13.64 12.07
CA GLU A 36 -6.76 14.58 11.44
C GLU A 36 -6.31 15.17 10.08
N ASP A 37 -5.10 14.85 9.63
CA ASP A 37 -4.51 15.34 8.37
C ASP A 37 -4.74 14.38 7.17
N ALA A 38 -5.50 13.32 7.42
CA ALA A 38 -6.00 12.40 6.40
C ALA A 38 -7.07 13.11 5.54
N GLY A 39 -6.97 13.06 4.21
CA GLY A 39 -8.05 13.54 3.35
C GLY A 39 -9.40 12.86 3.71
N PRO A 40 -10.56 13.48 3.47
CA PRO A 40 -11.84 13.01 4.02
C PRO A 40 -12.22 11.56 3.61
N ALA A 41 -11.79 11.10 2.43
CA ALA A 41 -11.96 9.71 2.02
C ALA A 41 -11.07 8.74 2.81
N LEU A 42 -9.86 9.18 3.17
CA LEU A 42 -8.89 8.44 3.96
C LEU A 42 -9.36 8.26 5.40
N GLN A 43 -9.96 9.31 5.96
CA GLN A 43 -10.51 9.30 7.32
C GLN A 43 -11.73 8.35 7.41
N ALA A 44 -12.66 8.45 6.46
CA ALA A 44 -13.84 7.58 6.45
C ALA A 44 -13.50 6.08 6.30
N LEU A 45 -12.51 5.74 5.47
CA LEU A 45 -12.06 4.35 5.31
C LEU A 45 -11.40 3.80 6.58
N ALA A 46 -10.59 4.61 7.25
CA ALA A 46 -9.95 4.21 8.49
C ALA A 46 -10.96 4.08 9.65
N GLU A 47 -11.98 4.95 9.73
CA GLU A 47 -13.08 4.83 10.70
C GLU A 47 -13.91 3.56 10.48
N LEU A 48 -14.27 3.24 9.23
CA LEU A 48 -15.01 2.03 8.89
C LEU A 48 -14.20 0.76 9.18
N ASP A 49 -12.91 0.78 8.90
CA ASP A 49 -12.00 -0.33 9.17
C ASP A 49 -11.91 -0.64 10.69
N VAL A 50 -11.84 0.38 11.54
CA VAL A 50 -11.88 0.22 13.01
C VAL A 50 -13.18 -0.44 13.48
N MET A 51 -14.33 -0.11 12.88
CA MET A 51 -15.62 -0.68 13.31
C MET A 51 -15.82 -2.15 12.92
N TYR A 52 -15.23 -2.60 11.80
CA TYR A 52 -15.49 -3.93 11.23
C TYR A 52 -14.31 -4.90 11.32
N ARG A 53 -13.13 -4.47 11.76
CA ARG A 53 -11.97 -5.35 11.85
C ARG A 53 -12.10 -6.38 12.99
N PRO A 54 -11.98 -7.69 12.70
CA PRO A 54 -11.86 -8.70 13.74
C PRO A 54 -10.60 -8.47 14.58
N MET A 55 -10.74 -8.49 15.92
CA MET A 55 -9.65 -8.67 16.88
C MET A 55 -8.54 -7.60 16.95
N ARG A 56 -8.80 -6.32 16.65
CA ARG A 56 -7.77 -5.27 16.84
C ARG A 56 -6.44 -5.64 16.14
N GLN A 57 -6.52 -6.14 14.92
CA GLN A 57 -5.34 -6.47 14.12
C GLN A 57 -4.76 -5.19 13.47
N ALA A 58 -3.46 -5.13 13.21
CA ALA A 58 -2.85 -3.99 12.51
C ALA A 58 -3.24 -3.97 11.02
N ALA A 59 -3.07 -2.82 10.36
CA ALA A 59 -3.28 -2.65 8.93
C ALA A 59 -2.13 -1.99 8.21
N LEU A 60 -2.16 -2.17 6.89
CA LEU A 60 -1.58 -1.25 5.93
C LEU A 60 -2.68 -0.55 5.17
N LEU A 61 -2.71 0.77 5.26
CA LEU A 61 -3.43 1.60 4.32
C LEU A 61 -2.51 1.89 3.13
N VAL A 62 -2.98 1.61 1.93
CA VAL A 62 -2.24 1.74 0.67
C VAL A 62 -3.03 2.66 -0.24
N GLU A 63 -2.47 3.84 -0.52
CA GLU A 63 -3.00 4.81 -1.46
C GLU A 63 -2.23 4.71 -2.78
N THR A 64 -2.97 4.52 -3.86
CA THR A 64 -2.46 4.28 -5.22
C THR A 64 -3.21 5.17 -6.22
N PHE A 65 -2.78 5.15 -7.48
CA PHE A 65 -3.44 5.88 -8.56
C PHE A 65 -4.80 5.28 -8.99
N PHE A 66 -5.11 4.04 -8.57
CA PHE A 66 -6.40 3.38 -8.84
C PHE A 66 -7.29 3.26 -7.59
N GLY A 67 -6.91 3.88 -6.47
CA GLY A 67 -7.72 3.95 -5.26
C GLY A 67 -6.96 3.73 -3.97
N VAL A 68 -7.72 3.64 -2.88
CA VAL A 68 -7.23 3.41 -1.52
C VAL A 68 -7.74 2.07 -1.02
N ALA A 69 -6.85 1.25 -0.47
CA ALA A 69 -7.18 -0.05 0.10
C ALA A 69 -6.57 -0.20 1.50
N THR A 70 -7.30 -0.90 2.37
CA THR A 70 -6.78 -1.31 3.67
C THR A 70 -6.53 -2.81 3.65
N ASN A 71 -5.32 -3.22 4.02
CA ASN A 71 -4.91 -4.60 4.06
C ASN A 71 -4.62 -5.03 5.51
N PRO A 72 -5.25 -6.10 6.02
CA PRO A 72 -4.95 -6.61 7.36
C PRO A 72 -3.52 -7.15 7.42
N VAL A 73 -2.86 -6.94 8.56
CA VAL A 73 -1.47 -7.34 8.81
C VAL A 73 -1.42 -8.29 9.99
N SER A 74 -0.87 -9.50 9.82
CA SER A 74 -0.65 -10.41 10.95
C SER A 74 0.40 -9.87 11.91
N SER A 75 0.27 -10.18 13.20
CA SER A 75 1.21 -9.73 14.25
C SER A 75 2.67 -10.08 13.93
N GLU A 76 2.91 -11.24 13.32
CA GLU A 76 4.24 -11.73 12.92
C GLU A 76 4.90 -10.88 11.83
N ARG A 77 4.11 -10.12 11.06
CA ARG A 77 4.60 -9.26 9.96
C ARG A 77 4.75 -7.80 10.35
N VAL A 78 4.23 -7.40 11.51
CA VAL A 78 4.23 -6.00 11.96
C VAL A 78 5.64 -5.41 11.95
N GLU A 79 6.58 -6.09 12.61
CA GLU A 79 7.97 -5.63 12.70
C GLU A 79 8.59 -5.40 11.31
N TRP A 80 8.47 -6.37 10.41
CA TRP A 80 9.00 -6.29 9.04
C TRP A 80 8.36 -5.19 8.21
N ILE A 81 7.06 -4.97 8.37
CA ILE A 81 6.32 -3.89 7.70
C ILE A 81 6.79 -2.54 8.20
N THR A 82 6.95 -2.37 9.52
CA THR A 82 7.41 -1.10 10.07
C THR A 82 8.83 -0.77 9.60
N TYR A 83 9.72 -1.76 9.51
CA TYR A 83 11.05 -1.57 8.92
C TYR A 83 10.98 -1.17 7.44
N ALA A 84 10.20 -1.88 6.63
CA ALA A 84 10.08 -1.58 5.20
C ALA A 84 9.50 -0.17 4.95
N ILE A 85 8.56 0.28 5.79
CA ILE A 85 8.03 1.65 5.74
C ILE A 85 9.10 2.67 6.12
N ALA A 86 9.82 2.44 7.23
CA ALA A 86 10.85 3.35 7.70
C ALA A 86 11.98 3.55 6.66
N ASP A 87 12.35 2.48 5.96
CA ASP A 87 13.38 2.49 4.92
C ASP A 87 12.85 2.95 3.55
N GLY A 88 11.53 3.07 3.38
CA GLY A 88 10.93 3.32 2.07
C GLY A 88 11.20 2.19 1.06
N ASP A 89 11.22 0.93 1.51
CA ASP A 89 11.50 -0.24 0.68
C ASP A 89 10.21 -0.81 0.08
N ALA A 90 9.85 -0.31 -1.11
CA ALA A 90 8.71 -0.80 -1.87
C ALA A 90 8.84 -2.29 -2.25
N ALA A 91 10.07 -2.77 -2.49
CA ALA A 91 10.32 -4.15 -2.87
C ALA A 91 10.07 -5.09 -1.69
N ALA A 92 10.47 -4.71 -0.47
CA ALA A 92 10.13 -5.45 0.74
C ALA A 92 8.62 -5.51 0.97
N LEU A 93 7.93 -4.36 0.84
CA LEU A 93 6.46 -4.30 0.95
C LEU A 93 5.79 -5.22 -0.07
N TYR A 94 6.17 -5.12 -1.34
CA TYR A 94 5.63 -5.96 -2.42
C TYR A 94 5.87 -7.45 -2.18
N ARG A 95 7.07 -7.85 -1.71
CA ARG A 95 7.39 -9.24 -1.39
C ARG A 95 6.54 -9.80 -0.23
N MET A 96 6.16 -8.97 0.73
CA MET A 96 5.27 -9.38 1.83
C MET A 96 3.82 -9.53 1.36
N GLY A 97 3.40 -8.71 0.40
CA GLY A 97 2.15 -8.82 -0.33
C GLY A 97 2.11 -7.81 -1.46
N TYR A 98 1.80 -8.23 -2.68
CA TYR A 98 1.80 -7.35 -3.85
C TYR A 98 0.87 -6.13 -3.65
N ALA A 99 -0.25 -6.33 -2.95
CA ALA A 99 -1.21 -5.28 -2.60
C ALA A 99 -0.66 -4.21 -1.64
N TYR A 100 0.50 -4.43 -1.01
CA TYR A 100 1.13 -3.46 -0.11
C TYR A 100 1.92 -2.38 -0.88
N ALA A 101 2.33 -2.67 -2.11
CA ALA A 101 3.01 -1.72 -2.98
C ALA A 101 2.72 -2.01 -4.46
N PRO A 102 1.44 -2.00 -4.91
CA PRO A 102 1.07 -2.46 -6.25
C PRO A 102 1.59 -1.53 -7.37
N PHE A 103 2.05 -0.32 -7.04
CA PHE A 103 2.72 0.61 -7.94
C PHE A 103 4.20 0.26 -8.21
N HIS A 104 4.75 -0.76 -7.52
CA HIS A 104 6.12 -1.25 -7.68
C HIS A 104 6.21 -2.34 -8.75
N CYS A 105 7.15 -2.20 -9.68
CA CYS A 105 7.52 -3.27 -10.61
C CYS A 105 8.75 -4.02 -10.05
N PRO A 106 8.61 -5.32 -9.70
CA PRO A 106 9.70 -6.11 -9.12
C PRO A 106 10.85 -6.37 -10.11
N GLU A 107 10.58 -6.39 -11.42
CA GLU A 107 11.59 -6.56 -12.46
C GLU A 107 12.44 -5.30 -12.64
N CYS A 108 11.82 -4.12 -12.63
CA CYS A 108 12.53 -2.84 -12.72
C CYS A 108 13.17 -2.44 -11.39
N ALA A 109 12.75 -3.06 -10.28
CA ALA A 109 13.04 -2.62 -8.91
C ALA A 109 12.70 -1.12 -8.69
N ALA A 110 11.60 -0.66 -9.28
CA ALA A 110 11.20 0.74 -9.33
C ALA A 110 9.69 0.93 -9.18
N CYS A 111 9.28 2.14 -8.77
CA CYS A 111 7.87 2.52 -8.63
C CYS A 111 7.45 3.47 -9.75
N TYR A 112 6.19 3.38 -10.18
CA TYR A 112 5.65 4.25 -11.24
C TYR A 112 4.27 4.78 -10.87
N CYS A 113 3.97 6.02 -11.27
CA CYS A 113 2.64 6.61 -11.10
C CYS A 113 1.66 6.12 -12.18
N GLY A 114 0.37 6.36 -11.96
CA GLY A 114 -0.70 5.90 -12.86
C GLY A 114 -0.67 6.48 -14.27
N GLU A 115 0.07 7.57 -14.51
CA GLU A 115 0.29 8.11 -15.86
C GLU A 115 1.34 7.30 -16.66
N HIS A 116 2.23 6.60 -15.96
CA HIS A 116 3.31 5.82 -16.56
C HIS A 116 3.02 4.32 -16.55
N TRP A 117 2.07 3.88 -15.74
CA TRP A 117 1.43 2.58 -15.91
C TRP A 117 0.46 2.64 -17.11
N ASP A 118 0.56 1.67 -18.01
CA ASP A 118 -0.52 1.38 -18.96
C ASP A 118 -1.47 0.38 -18.27
N TRP A 119 -2.51 0.88 -17.63
CA TRP A 119 -3.37 0.09 -16.75
C TRP A 119 -4.86 0.21 -17.12
N ARG A 120 -5.62 -0.80 -16.72
CA ARG A 120 -7.07 -0.85 -16.90
C ARG A 120 -7.73 -1.65 -15.78
N GLU A 121 -9.00 -1.35 -15.56
CA GLU A 121 -9.90 -2.23 -14.80
C GLU A 121 -10.32 -3.42 -15.68
N PHE A 122 -10.46 -4.59 -15.06
CA PHE A 122 -11.04 -5.77 -15.71
C PHE A 122 -12.20 -6.32 -14.87
N ASP A 123 -13.14 -6.96 -15.55
CA ASP A 123 -14.26 -7.69 -14.95
C ASP A 123 -14.53 -8.93 -15.81
N ASP A 124 -14.08 -10.07 -15.31
CA ASP A 124 -14.20 -11.38 -15.96
C ASP A 124 -15.26 -12.26 -15.27
N GLY A 125 -16.19 -11.68 -14.51
CA GLY A 125 -17.30 -12.36 -13.86
C GLY A 125 -17.06 -12.59 -12.36
N PRO A 126 -16.48 -13.73 -11.92
CA PRO A 126 -16.18 -13.94 -10.50
C PRO A 126 -14.93 -13.17 -10.04
N PHE A 127 -14.19 -12.56 -10.97
CA PHE A 127 -12.99 -11.78 -10.70
C PHE A 127 -13.12 -10.43 -11.38
N SER A 128 -12.88 -9.38 -10.62
CA SER A 128 -12.65 -8.04 -11.13
C SER A 128 -11.38 -7.50 -10.49
N GLY A 129 -10.80 -6.45 -11.06
CA GLY A 129 -9.55 -5.94 -10.53
C GLY A 129 -8.91 -4.91 -11.43
N VAL A 130 -7.61 -4.69 -11.18
CA VAL A 130 -6.80 -3.74 -11.93
C VAL A 130 -5.57 -4.47 -12.42
N GLU A 131 -5.26 -4.34 -13.70
CA GLU A 131 -4.05 -4.87 -14.31
C GLU A 131 -3.33 -3.77 -15.10
N GLY A 132 -2.03 -3.93 -15.31
CA GLY A 132 -1.30 -2.98 -16.13
C GLY A 132 0.12 -3.41 -16.45
N SER A 133 0.76 -2.66 -17.34
CA SER A 133 2.16 -2.79 -17.70
C SER A 133 2.95 -1.56 -17.28
N CYS A 134 4.13 -1.77 -16.70
CA CYS A 134 5.04 -0.67 -16.38
C CYS A 134 5.65 -0.08 -17.67
N PRO A 135 6.39 1.06 -17.61
CA PRO A 135 7.02 1.67 -18.78
C PRO A 135 7.95 0.76 -19.58
N ASP A 136 8.55 -0.24 -18.92
CA ASP A 136 9.44 -1.22 -19.55
C ASP A 136 8.69 -2.45 -20.11
N GLY A 137 7.35 -2.49 -19.98
CA GLY A 137 6.48 -3.51 -20.57
C GLY A 137 6.23 -4.75 -19.69
N HIS A 138 6.68 -4.78 -18.44
CA HIS A 138 6.35 -5.86 -17.50
C HIS A 138 4.89 -5.76 -17.04
N PHE A 139 4.11 -6.81 -17.34
CA PHE A 139 2.69 -6.91 -16.99
C PHE A 139 2.49 -7.45 -15.57
N HIS A 140 1.58 -6.83 -14.81
CA HIS A 140 1.20 -7.22 -13.46
C HIS A 140 -0.30 -7.03 -13.21
N VAL A 141 -0.88 -7.92 -12.41
CA VAL A 141 -2.17 -7.65 -11.78
C VAL A 141 -1.92 -6.84 -10.51
N LEU A 142 -2.48 -5.63 -10.48
CA LEU A 142 -2.26 -4.62 -9.45
C LEU A 142 -3.27 -4.76 -8.30
N SER A 143 -4.48 -5.25 -8.59
CA SER A 143 -5.52 -5.57 -7.60
C SER A 143 -6.46 -6.66 -8.12
N TYR A 144 -7.05 -7.40 -7.18
CA TYR A 144 -8.21 -8.31 -7.36
C TYR A 144 -9.32 -7.92 -6.37
#